data_AF-F8SUV9-F1
#
_entry.id   AF-F8SUV9-F1
#
_cell.length_a   1.000
_cell.length_b   1.000
_cell.length_c   1.000
_cell.angle_alpha   90.00
_cell.angle_beta   90.00
_cell.angle_gamma   90.00
#
_symmetry.space_group_name_H-M   'P 1'
#
loop_
_entity.id
_entity.type
_entity.pdbx_description
1 polymer ?
#
loop_
_entity_poly.entity_id
_entity_poly.type
_entity_poly.pdbx_seq_one_letter_code
_entity_poly.pdbx_strand_id
1 'polypeptide(L)'
;AEIDVVIGLDNVEKIKDRLSMLLSTPVVSFKDNVNGVYRIMPTPALDGVVDAAVAQIMPMIVTNNDQSARSSPKTRKMIREKPEKIPRPSNAFILYRRHHHPLVKASNPDFHNNDISILLGKRWKAESSETKAYFKALADEIKAQHA
;
A
#
# COMPACT_ATOMS: atom_id res chain seq x y z
N ALA A 1 -5.80 30.77 7.62
CA ALA A 1 -6.95 30.56 8.52
C ALA A 1 -6.80 29.17 9.12
N GLU A 2 -7.03 29.02 10.43
CA GLU A 2 -7.04 27.71 11.05
C GLU A 2 -8.20 26.88 10.45
N ILE A 3 -7.90 25.65 9.99
CA ILE A 3 -8.87 24.81 9.26
C ILE A 3 -10.13 24.56 10.10
N ASP A 4 -9.98 24.57 11.42
CA ASP A 4 -11.04 24.38 12.40
C ASP A 4 -12.06 25.52 12.36
N VAL A 5 -11.61 26.72 12.01
CA VAL A 5 -12.44 27.93 11.85
C VAL A 5 -13.19 27.90 10.51
N VAL A 6 -12.59 27.30 9.47
CA VAL A 6 -13.19 27.26 8.12
C VAL A 6 -14.17 26.11 7.97
N ILE A 7 -13.83 24.92 8.46
CA ILE A 7 -14.64 23.72 8.33
C ILE A 7 -15.61 23.58 9.50
N GLY A 8 -15.21 23.96 10.72
CA GLY A 8 -15.96 23.72 11.95
C GLY A 8 -15.83 22.28 12.44
N LEU A 9 -15.49 22.10 13.71
CA LEU A 9 -15.31 20.77 14.33
C LEU A 9 -16.58 19.91 14.21
N ASP A 10 -17.76 20.50 14.39
CA ASP A 10 -19.06 19.82 14.26
C ASP A 10 -19.25 19.19 12.88
N ASN A 11 -18.75 19.84 11.82
CA ASN A 11 -18.87 19.33 10.46
C ASN A 11 -17.92 18.15 10.23
N VAL A 12 -16.73 18.16 10.84
CA VAL A 12 -15.80 17.03 10.81
C VAL A 12 -16.41 15.82 11.53
N GLU A 13 -17.05 16.02 12.68
CA GLU A 13 -17.72 14.95 13.41
C GLU A 13 -18.92 14.38 12.65
N LYS A 14 -19.76 15.22 12.04
CA LYS A 14 -20.87 14.76 11.18
C LYS A 14 -20.37 13.90 10.01
N ILE A 15 -19.25 14.27 9.38
CA ILE A 15 -18.67 13.49 8.28
C ILE A 15 -18.12 12.16 8.80
N LYS A 16 -17.44 12.17 9.95
CA LYS A 16 -16.94 10.97 10.64
C LYS A 16 -18.07 9.98 10.93
N ASP A 17 -19.17 10.45 11.52
CA ASP A 17 -20.29 9.60 11.93
C ASP A 17 -21.03 9.01 10.72
N ARG A 18 -21.26 9.83 9.67
CA ARG A 18 -21.86 9.35 8.43
C ARG A 18 -21.01 8.28 7.75
N LEU A 19 -19.68 8.48 7.73
CA LEU A 19 -18.76 7.50 7.15
C LEU A 19 -18.72 6.21 7.99
N SER A 20 -18.74 6.33 9.31
CA SER A 20 -18.81 5.19 10.24
C SER A 20 -20.06 4.34 9.98
N MET A 21 -21.22 4.98 9.86
CA MET A 21 -22.49 4.29 9.52
C MET A 21 -22.42 3.63 8.14
N LEU A 22 -21.93 4.35 7.12
CA LEU A 22 -21.87 3.85 5.74
C LEU A 22 -20.99 2.61 5.62
N LEU A 23 -19.88 2.57 6.34
CA LEU A 23 -18.91 1.47 6.27
C LEU A 23 -19.17 0.39 7.33
N SER A 24 -20.06 0.65 8.29
CA SER A 24 -20.27 -0.21 9.47
C SER A 24 -18.96 -0.54 10.20
N THR A 25 -18.03 0.42 10.24
CA THR A 25 -16.71 0.30 10.86
C THR A 25 -16.38 1.57 11.64
N PRO A 26 -15.71 1.49 12.80
CA PRO A 26 -15.23 2.67 13.51
C PRO A 26 -14.34 3.55 12.62
N VAL A 27 -14.60 4.84 12.62
CA VAL A 27 -13.86 5.86 11.84
C VAL A 27 -13.24 6.86 12.79
N VAL A 28 -11.99 7.22 12.54
CA VAL A 28 -11.27 8.27 13.26
C VAL A 28 -11.10 9.51 12.40
N SER A 29 -11.12 10.67 13.04
CA SER A 29 -10.80 11.95 12.42
C SER A 29 -9.67 12.65 13.18
N PHE A 30 -8.62 13.10 12.48
CA PHE A 30 -7.56 13.91 13.07
C PHE A 30 -7.00 14.94 12.08
N LYS A 31 -6.37 15.98 12.64
CA LYS A 31 -5.71 17.05 11.90
C LYS A 31 -4.29 16.64 11.54
N ASP A 32 -3.98 16.63 10.24
CA ASP A 32 -2.63 16.46 9.73
C ASP A 32 -1.99 17.85 9.59
N ASN A 33 -1.20 18.22 10.59
CA ASN A 33 -0.57 19.54 10.65
C ASN A 33 0.49 19.75 9.56
N VAL A 34 1.07 18.66 9.02
CA VAL A 34 2.11 18.75 7.98
C VAL A 34 1.50 19.17 6.66
N ASN A 35 0.35 18.58 6.32
CA ASN A 35 -0.32 18.83 5.04
C ASN A 35 -1.47 19.84 5.15
N GLY A 36 -1.81 20.29 6.37
CA GLY A 36 -2.92 21.21 6.59
C GLY A 36 -4.27 20.62 6.16
N VAL A 37 -4.52 19.34 6.46
CA VAL A 37 -5.76 18.63 6.08
C VAL A 37 -6.37 17.87 7.25
N TYR A 38 -7.68 17.67 7.21
CA TYR A 38 -8.35 16.68 8.04
C TYR A 38 -8.32 15.32 7.38
N ARG A 39 -7.88 14.30 8.11
CA ARG A 39 -7.96 12.91 7.68
C ARG A 39 -9.10 12.24 8.42
N ILE A 40 -10.05 11.71 7.67
CA ILE A 40 -11.19 10.94 8.19
C ILE A 40 -11.10 9.57 7.53
N MET A 41 -10.83 8.52 8.32
CA MET A 41 -10.59 7.19 7.76
C MET A 41 -11.04 6.08 8.71
N PRO A 42 -11.45 4.91 8.17
CA PRO A 42 -11.72 3.75 8.98
C PRO A 42 -10.49 3.37 9.79
N THR A 43 -10.69 3.07 11.07
CA THR A 43 -9.65 2.47 11.88
C THR A 43 -9.31 1.10 11.27
N PRO A 44 -8.04 0.81 10.96
CA PRO A 44 -7.69 -0.53 10.50
C PRO A 44 -8.10 -1.54 11.57
N ALA A 45 -8.91 -2.52 11.20
CA ALA A 45 -9.13 -3.70 12.01
C ALA A 45 -7.79 -4.46 12.02
N LEU A 46 -6.96 -4.19 13.01
CA LEU A 46 -5.80 -5.03 13.30
C LEU A 46 -6.38 -6.35 13.81
N ASP A 47 -6.50 -7.31 12.91
CA ASP A 47 -6.76 -8.71 13.25
C ASP A 47 -5.55 -9.25 14.03
N GLY A 48 -5.54 -8.95 15.32
CA GLY A 48 -5.06 -9.85 16.36
C GLY A 48 -3.61 -10.33 16.36
N VAL A 49 -2.64 -9.67 15.73
CA VAL A 49 -1.21 -9.87 16.04
C VAL A 49 -0.45 -8.56 15.86
N VAL A 50 -0.20 -7.85 16.95
CA VAL A 50 0.82 -6.79 17.00
C VAL A 50 1.98 -7.26 17.87
N ASP A 51 3.15 -7.39 17.26
CA ASP A 51 4.41 -7.59 17.97
C ASP A 51 4.62 -6.46 18.98
N ALA A 52 5.07 -6.81 20.18
CA ALA A 52 5.13 -5.96 21.37
C ALA A 52 5.95 -4.66 21.20
N ALA A 53 6.71 -4.50 20.10
CA ALA A 53 7.52 -3.32 19.82
C ALA A 53 6.71 -2.11 19.32
N VAL A 54 5.48 -2.28 18.81
CA VAL A 54 4.65 -1.16 18.31
C VAL A 54 3.87 -0.46 19.43
N ALA A 55 3.79 -1.06 20.62
CA ALA A 55 3.02 -0.56 21.76
C ALA A 55 3.60 0.71 22.43
N GLN A 56 4.80 1.17 22.07
CA GLN A 56 5.47 2.29 22.77
C GLN A 56 5.14 3.70 22.24
N ILE A 57 4.36 3.88 21.16
CA ILE A 57 4.20 5.20 20.50
C ILE A 57 2.76 5.79 20.53
N MET A 58 1.76 5.15 21.13
CA MET A 58 0.42 5.75 21.23
C MET A 58 -0.21 5.50 22.61
N PRO A 59 -0.69 6.54 23.32
CA PRO A 59 -1.43 6.37 24.56
C PRO A 59 -2.90 6.06 24.25
N MET A 60 -3.56 5.38 25.20
CA MET A 60 -5.01 5.18 25.30
C MET A 60 -5.58 4.10 24.34
N ILE A 61 -6.32 3.06 24.73
CA ILE A 61 -7.18 2.80 25.89
C ILE A 61 -7.20 1.27 26.11
N VAL A 62 -6.89 0.83 27.33
CA VAL A 62 -7.30 -0.47 27.85
C VAL A 62 -8.73 -0.34 28.36
N THR A 63 -9.65 -1.21 27.92
CA THR A 63 -10.62 -1.88 28.79
C THR A 63 -11.19 -3.13 28.09
N ASN A 64 -10.64 -4.27 28.53
CA ASN A 64 -11.28 -5.54 28.89
C ASN A 64 -12.56 -6.01 28.16
N ASN A 65 -12.36 -7.06 27.35
CA ASN A 65 -12.87 -8.42 27.55
C ASN A 65 -14.38 -8.61 27.81
N ASP A 66 -15.10 -9.08 26.78
CA ASP A 66 -16.00 -10.23 26.96
C ASP A 66 -15.92 -11.16 25.75
N GLN A 67 -15.81 -12.45 26.05
CA GLN A 67 -15.71 -13.52 25.06
C GLN A 67 -17.10 -13.87 24.55
N SER A 68 -17.32 -13.79 23.24
CA SER A 68 -18.31 -14.64 22.61
C SER A 68 -17.88 -15.02 21.19
N ALA A 69 -17.57 -16.29 21.05
CA ALA A 69 -17.33 -16.95 19.78
C ALA A 69 -18.54 -16.74 18.85
N ARG A 70 -18.35 -16.06 17.73
CA ARG A 70 -19.25 -16.17 16.58
C ARG A 70 -18.44 -16.28 15.30
N SER A 71 -18.54 -17.46 14.70
CA SER A 71 -18.10 -17.75 13.35
C SER A 71 -18.82 -16.84 12.35
N SER A 72 -18.15 -15.79 11.91
CA SER A 72 -18.67 -14.88 10.90
C SER A 72 -18.46 -15.47 9.49
N PRO A 73 -19.50 -15.51 8.64
CA PRO A 73 -19.38 -16.06 7.30
C PRO A 73 -18.48 -15.16 6.45
N LYS A 74 -17.62 -15.77 5.63
CA LYS A 74 -16.78 -15.08 4.64
C LYS A 74 -17.67 -14.32 3.67
N THR A 75 -17.90 -13.03 3.92
CA THR A 75 -18.55 -12.13 2.96
C THR A 75 -17.69 -12.11 1.70
N ARG A 76 -18.16 -12.77 0.64
CA ARG A 76 -17.61 -12.61 -0.71
C ARG A 76 -17.61 -11.11 -1.02
N LYS A 77 -16.42 -10.51 -1.03
CA LYS A 77 -16.24 -9.16 -1.58
C LYS A 77 -16.75 -9.22 -3.01
N MET A 78 -17.91 -8.63 -3.24
CA MET A 78 -18.42 -8.32 -4.58
C MET A 78 -17.28 -7.60 -5.30
N ILE A 79 -16.70 -8.26 -6.30
CA ILE A 79 -15.69 -7.67 -7.17
C ILE A 79 -16.46 -6.63 -7.99
N ARG A 80 -16.56 -5.41 -7.47
CA ARG A 80 -16.83 -4.26 -8.32
C ARG A 80 -15.74 -4.27 -9.37
N GLU A 81 -16.11 -4.46 -10.62
CA GLU A 81 -15.23 -4.29 -11.78
C GLU A 81 -14.59 -2.91 -11.64
N LYS A 82 -13.34 -2.91 -11.18
CA LYS A 82 -12.57 -1.68 -11.08
C LYS A 82 -12.36 -1.22 -12.53
N PRO A 83 -12.48 0.09 -12.81
CA PRO A 83 -12.15 0.60 -14.13
C PRO A 83 -10.78 0.08 -14.53
N GLU A 84 -10.71 -0.48 -15.73
CA GLU A 84 -9.52 -1.14 -16.26
C GLU A 84 -8.38 -0.12 -16.28
N LYS A 85 -7.46 -0.25 -15.31
CA LYS A 85 -6.37 0.69 -15.16
C LYS A 85 -5.31 0.33 -16.18
N ILE A 86 -5.05 1.24 -17.12
CA ILE A 86 -3.94 1.13 -18.05
C ILE A 86 -2.65 1.00 -17.22
N PRO A 87 -1.93 -0.13 -17.30
CA PRO A 87 -0.72 -0.36 -16.52
C PRO A 87 0.40 0.57 -17.01
N ARG A 88 1.27 1.01 -16.10
CA ARG A 88 2.38 1.90 -16.46
C ARG A 88 3.36 1.20 -17.43
N PRO A 89 3.96 1.93 -18.39
CA PRO A 89 4.99 1.36 -19.24
C PRO A 89 6.18 0.87 -18.40
N SER A 90 6.78 -0.24 -18.82
CA SER A 90 7.88 -0.88 -18.08
C SER A 90 9.16 -0.05 -18.16
N ASN A 91 9.78 0.22 -17.02
CA ASN A 91 11.09 0.90 -16.96
C ASN A 91 12.25 -0.06 -17.29
N ALA A 92 13.46 0.50 -17.48
CA ALA A 92 14.65 -0.26 -17.86
C ALA A 92 14.97 -1.44 -16.92
N PHE A 93 14.84 -1.23 -15.61
CA PHE A 93 15.10 -2.29 -14.63
C PHE A 93 14.02 -3.37 -14.65
N ILE A 94 12.76 -3.01 -14.88
CA ILE A 94 11.66 -3.99 -15.02
C ILE A 94 11.90 -4.89 -16.24
N LEU A 95 12.38 -4.33 -17.35
CA LEU A 95 12.76 -5.08 -18.55
C LEU A 95 13.93 -6.03 -18.25
N TYR A 96 15.03 -5.51 -17.69
CA TYR A 96 16.18 -6.30 -17.27
C TYR A 96 15.77 -7.46 -16.36
N ARG A 97 14.99 -7.17 -15.31
CA ARG A 97 14.48 -8.18 -14.39
C ARG A 97 13.66 -9.25 -15.11
N ARG A 98 12.80 -8.88 -16.05
CA ARG A 98 11.96 -9.83 -16.79
C ARG A 98 12.80 -10.86 -17.54
N HIS A 99 13.94 -10.45 -18.09
CA HIS A 99 14.87 -11.35 -18.75
C HIS A 99 15.63 -12.24 -17.77
N HIS A 100 16.15 -11.69 -16.65
CA HIS A 100 17.04 -12.44 -15.75
C HIS A 100 16.35 -13.20 -14.60
N HIS A 101 15.14 -12.82 -14.22
CA HIS A 101 14.36 -13.46 -13.16
C HIS A 101 14.14 -14.96 -13.38
N PRO A 102 13.69 -15.45 -14.56
CA PRO A 102 13.53 -16.88 -14.77
C PRO A 102 14.85 -17.65 -14.66
N LEU A 103 15.97 -17.07 -15.07
CA LEU A 103 17.29 -17.71 -14.89
C LEU A 103 17.64 -17.86 -13.40
N VAL A 104 17.43 -16.81 -12.60
CA VAL A 104 17.71 -16.87 -11.16
C VAL A 104 16.78 -17.85 -10.45
N LYS A 105 15.49 -17.87 -10.82
CA LYS A 105 14.49 -18.77 -10.24
C LYS A 105 14.76 -20.23 -10.61
N ALA A 106 15.24 -20.49 -11.82
CA ALA A 106 15.64 -21.83 -12.26
C ALA A 106 16.88 -22.32 -11.50
N SER A 107 17.87 -21.46 -11.28
CA SER A 107 19.07 -21.82 -10.51
C SER A 107 18.81 -21.91 -9.00
N ASN A 108 17.83 -21.16 -8.47
CA ASN A 108 17.48 -21.14 -7.05
C ASN A 108 15.96 -21.25 -6.87
N PRO A 109 15.39 -22.47 -6.96
CA PRO A 109 13.95 -22.68 -6.86
C PRO A 109 13.39 -22.26 -5.50
N ASP A 110 14.19 -22.37 -4.43
CA ASP A 110 13.78 -22.06 -3.06
C ASP A 110 13.75 -20.55 -2.76
N PHE A 111 14.37 -19.73 -3.60
CA PHE A 111 14.43 -18.29 -3.35
C PHE A 111 13.05 -17.66 -3.46
N HIS A 112 12.70 -16.87 -2.45
CA HIS A 112 11.47 -16.09 -2.49
C HIS A 112 11.63 -14.92 -3.47
N ASN A 113 10.50 -14.42 -3.98
CA ASN A 113 10.52 -13.36 -4.98
C ASN A 113 11.22 -12.09 -4.47
N ASN A 114 11.18 -11.85 -3.16
CA ASN A 114 11.90 -10.77 -2.51
C ASN A 114 13.42 -10.93 -2.68
N ASP A 115 13.97 -12.10 -2.39
CA ASP A 115 15.41 -12.37 -2.48
C ASP A 115 15.93 -12.24 -3.90
N ILE A 116 15.14 -12.72 -4.88
CA ILE A 116 15.45 -12.57 -6.31
C ILE A 116 15.45 -11.08 -6.70
N SER A 117 14.52 -10.29 -6.16
CA SER A 117 14.46 -8.84 -6.39
C SER A 117 15.72 -8.15 -5.89
N ILE A 118 16.16 -8.50 -4.67
CA ILE A 118 17.35 -7.95 -4.04
C ILE A 118 18.60 -8.32 -4.85
N LEU A 119 18.73 -9.59 -5.23
CA LEU A 119 19.86 -10.08 -6.03
C LEU A 119 19.94 -9.38 -7.39
N LEU A 120 18.83 -9.31 -8.13
CA LEU A 120 18.80 -8.65 -9.44
C LEU A 120 19.01 -7.14 -9.32
N GLY A 121 18.56 -6.50 -8.24
CA GLY A 121 18.87 -5.10 -7.97
C GLY A 121 20.36 -4.85 -7.77
N LYS A 122 21.07 -5.76 -7.08
CA LYS A 122 22.54 -5.72 -6.94
C LYS A 122 23.24 -5.93 -8.28
N ARG A 123 22.82 -6.94 -9.07
CA ARG A 123 23.36 -7.20 -10.40
C ARG A 123 23.16 -6.02 -11.34
N TRP A 124 21.97 -5.44 -11.38
CA TRP A 124 21.70 -4.24 -12.17
C TRP A 124 22.59 -3.05 -11.77
N LYS A 125 22.91 -2.87 -10.48
CA LYS A 125 23.86 -1.82 -10.08
C LYS A 125 25.28 -2.10 -10.61
N ALA A 126 25.72 -3.36 -10.56
CA ALA A 126 27.04 -3.79 -11.02
C ALA A 126 27.14 -4.00 -12.55
N GLU A 127 26.02 -4.00 -13.26
CA GLU A 127 25.98 -4.25 -14.70
C GLU A 127 26.74 -3.18 -15.51
N SER A 128 27.19 -3.56 -16.71
CA SER A 128 27.89 -2.63 -17.62
C SER A 128 27.01 -1.43 -18.01
N SER A 129 27.64 -0.29 -18.30
CA SER A 129 26.94 0.90 -18.78
C SER A 129 26.25 0.67 -20.14
N GLU A 130 26.84 -0.16 -20.99
CA GLU A 130 26.30 -0.54 -22.29
C GLU A 130 24.98 -1.31 -22.16
N THR A 131 24.95 -2.35 -21.32
CA THR A 131 23.73 -3.11 -21.07
C THR A 131 22.65 -2.23 -20.44
N LYS A 132 23.02 -1.32 -19.52
CA LYS A 132 22.05 -0.36 -18.97
C LYS A 132 21.50 0.59 -20.02
N ALA A 133 22.35 1.06 -20.93
CA ALA A 133 21.95 1.93 -22.04
C ALA A 133 20.99 1.20 -22.99
N TYR A 134 21.25 -0.07 -23.30
CA TYR A 134 20.35 -0.91 -24.11
C TYR A 134 18.95 -1.01 -23.49
N PHE A 135 18.85 -1.41 -22.22
CA PHE A 135 17.54 -1.51 -21.54
C PHE A 135 16.88 -0.14 -21.32
N LYS A 136 17.66 0.93 -21.21
CA LYS A 136 17.14 2.30 -21.16
C LYS A 136 16.51 2.71 -22.48
N ALA A 137 17.18 2.49 -23.61
CA ALA A 137 16.64 2.77 -24.93
C ALA A 137 15.33 2.00 -25.17
N LEU A 138 15.29 0.72 -24.80
CA LEU A 138 14.07 -0.10 -24.91
C LEU A 138 12.93 0.42 -24.01
N ALA A 139 13.24 0.86 -22.79
CA ALA A 139 12.25 1.45 -21.91
C ALA A 139 11.72 2.79 -22.43
N ASP A 140 12.59 3.61 -23.04
CA ASP A 140 12.21 4.88 -23.64
C ASP A 140 11.30 4.67 -24.87
N GLU A 141 11.56 3.64 -25.68
CA GLU A 141 10.69 3.22 -26.78
C GLU A 141 9.30 2.76 -26.30
N ILE A 142 9.24 1.88 -25.29
CA ILE A 142 7.97 1.41 -24.70
C ILE A 142 7.20 2.57 -24.07
N LYS A 143 7.91 3.51 -23.43
CA LYS A 143 7.31 4.72 -22.88
C LYS A 143 6.74 5.61 -23.98
N ALA A 144 7.43 5.75 -25.11
CA ALA A 144 6.95 6.54 -26.24
C ALA A 144 5.70 5.92 -26.91
N GLN A 145 5.62 4.59 -27.02
CA GLN A 145 4.44 3.90 -27.55
C GLN A 145 3.20 4.00 -26.64
N HIS A 146 3.40 4.26 -25.35
CA HIS A 146 2.34 4.36 -24.35
C HIS A 146 1.87 5.81 -24.10
N ALA A 147 2.61 6.80 -24.61
CA ALA A 147 2.28 8.22 -24.44
C ALA A 147 1.13 8.64 -25.39
#